data_AF-A0A0G0K473-F1
#
_entry.id   AF-A0A0G0K473-F1
#
_cell.length_a   1.000
_cell.length_b   1.000
_cell.length_c   1.000
_cell.angle_alpha   90.00
_cell.angle_beta   90.00
_cell.angle_gamma   90.00
#
_symmetry.space_group_name_H-M   'P 1'
#
loop_
_entity.id
_entity.type
_entity.pdbx_description
1 polymer ?
#
loop_
_entity_poly.entity_id
_entity_poly.type
_entity_poly.pdbx_seq_one_letter_code
_entity_poly.pdbx_strand_id
1 'polypeptide(L)' 'MNKEDKKKEEIKKLVVARLDALPPNISISVGSEGHFNKKELIEQIENDTEIGKKMVEIELEYLRKLKEGIFYASGNSNY' A
#
# COMPACT_ATOMS: atom_id res chain seq x y z
N MET A 1 -20.70 13.68 6.09
CA MET A 1 -19.51 12.79 6.22
C MET A 1 -18.88 13.05 7.57
N ASN A 2 -18.67 12.01 8.38
CA ASN A 2 -18.14 12.17 9.74
C ASN A 2 -16.59 12.25 9.72
N LYS A 3 -15.98 12.54 10.88
CA LYS A 3 -14.52 12.70 11.00
C LYS A 3 -13.75 11.40 10.71
N GLU A 4 -14.35 10.25 11.00
CA GLU A 4 -13.74 8.93 10.81
C GLU A 4 -13.75 8.54 9.32
N ASP A 5 -14.87 8.76 8.63
CA ASP A 5 -15.01 8.55 7.19
C ASP A 5 -13.97 9.38 6.43
N LYS A 6 -13.83 10.66 6.81
CA LYS A 6 -12.84 11.57 6.19
C LYS A 6 -11.42 11.04 6.37
N LYS A 7 -11.08 10.54 7.56
CA LYS A 7 -9.76 9.97 7.84
C LYS A 7 -9.52 8.70 7.02
N LYS A 8 -10.53 7.83 6.89
CA LYS A 8 -10.44 6.62 6.06
C LYS A 8 -10.15 6.97 4.59
N GLU A 9 -10.85 7.96 4.06
CA GLU A 9 -10.66 8.42 2.68
C GLU A 9 -9.29 9.08 2.45
N GLU A 10 -8.78 9.84 3.43
CA GLU A 10 -7.42 10.38 3.38
C GLU A 10 -6.35 9.27 3.35
N ILE A 11 -6.55 8.20 4.13
CA ILE A 11 -5.67 7.03 4.13
C ILE A 11 -5.71 6.33 2.76
N LYS A 12 -6.90 6.09 2.19
CA LYS A 12 -7.02 5.48 0.86
C LYS A 12 -6.28 6.30 -0.20
N LYS A 13 -6.46 7.63 -0.20
CA LYS A 13 -5.78 8.54 -1.14
C LYS A 13 -4.26 8.47 -1.01
N LEU A 14 -3.75 8.38 0.21
CA LEU A 14 -2.31 8.22 0.45
C LEU A 14 -1.79 6.90 -0.14
N VAL A 15 -2.52 5.80 0.08
CA VAL A 15 -2.15 4.48 -0.46
C VAL A 15 -2.19 4.48 -1.99
N VAL A 16 -3.25 5.03 -2.60
CA VAL A 16 -3.39 5.16 -4.05
C VAL A 16 -2.23 5.98 -4.64
N ALA A 17 -1.87 7.11 -4.03
CA ALA A 17 -0.75 7.93 -4.49
C ALA A 17 0.59 7.17 -4.46
N ARG A 18 0.81 6.34 -3.44
CA ARG A 18 2.01 5.50 -3.36
C ARG A 18 2.00 4.43 -4.46
N LEU A 19 0.88 3.76 -4.69
CA LEU A 19 0.77 2.72 -5.73
C LEU A 19 0.94 3.31 -7.13
N ASP A 20 0.40 4.50 -7.38
CA ASP A 20 0.53 5.16 -8.67
C ASP A 20 1.98 5.57 -8.99
N ALA A 21 2.78 5.89 -7.97
CA ALA A 21 4.21 6.16 -8.10
C ALA A 21 5.04 4.93 -8.51
N LEU A 22 4.48 3.71 -8.47
CA LEU A 22 5.18 2.51 -8.92
C LEU A 22 5.40 2.51 -10.44
N PRO A 23 6.52 1.94 -10.92
CA PRO A 23 6.72 1.68 -12.34
C PRO A 23 5.60 0.78 -12.91
N PRO A 24 5.17 1.01 -14.16
CA PRO A 24 4.02 0.30 -14.75
C PRO A 24 4.25 -1.20 -14.96
N ASN A 25 5.51 -1.64 -14.98
CA ASN A 25 5.91 -3.03 -15.18
C ASN A 25 6.03 -3.83 -13.86
N ILE A 26 5.63 -3.24 -12.72
CA ILE A 26 5.59 -3.94 -11.44
C ILE A 26 4.26 -4.69 -11.31
N SER A 27 4.36 -5.97 -10.98
CA SER A 27 3.25 -6.81 -10.58
C SER A 27 3.44 -7.26 -9.14
N ILE A 28 2.36 -7.22 -8.36
CA ILE A 28 2.32 -7.64 -6.97
C ILE A 28 1.55 -8.95 -6.89
N SER A 29 2.17 -9.99 -6.33
CA SER A 29 1.51 -11.26 -6.05
C SER A 29 0.84 -11.21 -4.67
N VAL A 30 -0.45 -11.55 -4.61
CA VAL A 30 -1.25 -11.58 -3.37
C VAL A 30 -1.62 -13.04 -3.08
N GLY A 31 -0.63 -13.85 -2.70
CA GLY A 31 -0.84 -15.25 -2.34
C GLY A 31 -1.64 -16.03 -3.39
N SER A 32 -2.72 -16.70 -2.97
CA SER A 32 -3.63 -17.43 -3.86
C SER A 32 -4.62 -16.56 -4.64
N GLU A 33 -4.74 -15.27 -4.32
CA GLU A 33 -5.65 -14.34 -5.01
C GLU A 33 -5.14 -13.96 -6.41
N GLY A 34 -3.84 -14.18 -6.66
CA GLY A 34 -3.23 -13.97 -7.97
C GLY A 34 -2.28 -12.78 -8.01
N HIS A 35 -2.15 -12.21 -9.20
CA HIS A 35 -1.20 -11.14 -9.52
C HIS A 35 -1.94 -9.90 -9.99
N PHE A 36 -1.53 -8.75 -9.46
CA PHE A 36 -2.17 -7.48 -9.74
C PHE A 36 -1.13 -6.45 -10.16
N ASN A 37 -1.42 -5.68 -11.20
CA ASN A 37 -0.69 -4.48 -11.52
C ASN A 37 -1.21 -3.29 -10.69
N LYS A 38 -0.50 -2.15 -10.74
CA LYS A 38 -0.86 -0.97 -9.94
C LYS A 38 -2.27 -0.45 -10.20
N LYS A 39 -2.78 -0.51 -11.44
CA LYS A 39 -4.13 -0.02 -11.79
C LYS A 39 -5.19 -0.93 -11.19
N GLU A 40 -5.02 -2.25 -11.33
CA GLU A 40 -5.94 -3.23 -10.76
C GLU A 40 -6.02 -3.09 -9.24
N LEU A 41 -4.89 -2.89 -8.55
CA LEU A 41 -4.90 -2.66 -7.11
C LEU A 41 -5.61 -1.36 -6.71
N ILE A 42 -5.43 -0.28 -7.47
CA ILE A 42 -6.13 0.98 -7.23
C ILE A 42 -7.65 0.76 -7.39
N GLU A 43 -8.09 0.07 -8.44
CA GLU A 43 -9.50 -0.28 -8.63
C GLU A 43 -10.05 -1.14 -7.48
N GLN A 44 -9.29 -2.11 -6.98
CA GLN A 44 -9.68 -2.90 -5.82
C GLN A 44 -9.90 -2.03 -4.57
N ILE A 45 -9.05 -1.02 -4.35
CA ILE A 45 -9.11 -0.08 -3.22
C ILE A 45 -10.32 0.86 -3.33
N GLU A 46 -10.54 1.44 -4.51
CA GLU A 46 -11.65 2.37 -4.77
C GLU A 46 -13.01 1.68 -4.60
N ASN A 47 -13.09 0.41 -4.95
CA ASN A 47 -14.30 -0.41 -4.82
C ASN A 47 -14.49 -1.04 -3.42
N ASP A 48 -13.64 -0.72 -2.43
CA ASP A 48 -13.69 -1.29 -1.06
C ASP A 48 -13.76 -2.84 -1.03
N THR A 49 -13.13 -3.51 -2.01
CA THR A 49 -13.05 -4.97 -2.04
C THR A 49 -12.19 -5.50 -0.89
N GLU A 50 -12.28 -6.80 -0.58
CA GLU A 50 -11.42 -7.40 0.46
C GLU A 50 -9.93 -7.29 0.12
N ILE A 51 -9.56 -7.45 -1.16
CA ILE A 51 -8.20 -7.22 -1.64
C ILE A 51 -7.81 -5.75 -1.46
N GLY A 52 -8.70 -4.82 -1.80
CA GLY A 52 -8.48 -3.39 -1.62
C GLY A 52 -8.24 -2.99 -0.16
N LYS A 53 -9.09 -3.47 0.75
CA LYS A 53 -8.93 -3.24 2.20
C LYS A 53 -7.60 -3.78 2.71
N LYS A 54 -7.27 -5.02 2.33
CA LYS A 54 -6.00 -5.65 2.68
C LYS A 54 -4.80 -4.88 2.15
N MET A 55 -4.86 -4.36 0.91
CA MET A 55 -3.78 -3.54 0.39
C MET A 55 -3.65 -2.19 1.09
N VAL A 56 -4.74 -1.56 1.51
CA VAL A 56 -4.68 -0.36 2.33
C VAL A 56 -3.92 -0.62 3.64
N GLU A 57 -4.18 -1.76 4.30
CA GLU A 57 -3.48 -2.15 5.52
C GLU A 57 -1.97 -2.38 5.27
N ILE A 58 -1.63 -3.17 4.26
CA ILE A 58 -0.23 -3.51 3.91
C ILE A 58 0.56 -2.25 3.56
N GLU A 59 0.03 -1.40 2.69
CA GLU A 59 0.74 -0.20 2.23
C GLU A 59 0.86 0.85 3.35
N LEU A 60 -0.16 0.97 4.21
CA LEU A 60 -0.07 1.85 5.36
C LEU A 60 0.96 1.35 6.39
N GLU A 61 1.07 0.04 6.59
CA GLU A 61 2.12 -0.55 7.43
C GLU A 61 3.51 -0.30 6.85
N TYR A 62 3.67 -0.48 5.52
CA TYR A 62 4.91 -0.14 4.82
C TYR A 62 5.31 1.32 5.03
N LEU A 63 4.37 2.26 4.86
CA LEU A 63 4.62 3.70 5.05
C LEU A 63 5.00 4.05 6.50
N ARG A 64 4.41 3.38 7.50
CA ARG A 64 4.79 3.54 8.92
C ARG A 64 6.22 3.05 9.17
N LYS A 65 6.56 1.84 8.69
CA LYS A 65 7.91 1.28 8.80
C LYS A 65 8.94 2.13 8.08
N LEU A 66 8.58 2.71 6.93
CA LEU A 66 9.41 3.66 6.19
C LEU A 66 9.70 4.90 7.01
N LYS A 67 8.69 5.48 7.66
CA LYS A 67 8.84 6.62 8.58
C LYS A 67 9.75 6.27 9.77
N GLU A 68 9.63 5.07 10.32
CA GLU A 68 10.43 4.59 11.46
C GLU A 68 11.89 4.28 11.08
N GLY A 69 12.24 4.31 9.79
CA GLY A 69 13.59 4.07 9.31
C GLY A 69 14.04 2.61 9.43
N ILE A 70 13.11 1.67 9.62
CA ILE A 70 13.42 0.24 9.82
C ILE A 70 14.15 -0.35 8.59
N PHE A 71 13.91 0.17 7.40
CA PHE A 71 14.61 -0.22 6.18
C PHE A 71 16.06 0.29 6.08
N TYR A 72 16.49 1.18 6.99
CA TYR A 72 17.86 1.72 7.04
C TYR A 72 18.67 1.17 8.24
N ALA A 73 18.05 0.42 9.15
CA ALA A 73 18.68 -0.03 10.40
C ALA A 73 19.63 -1.24 10.25
N SER A 74 19.69 -1.89 9.07
CA SER A 74 20.50 -3.10 8.81
C SER A 74 21.83 -2.84 8.07
N GLY A 75 22.34 -1.61 8.06
CA GLY A 75 23.59 -1.23 7.38
C GLY A 75 24.90 -1.45 8.16
N ASN A 76 24.89 -2.18 9.29
CA ASN A 76 26.14 -2.57 10.00
C ASN A 76 26.42 -4.07 9.83
N SER A 77 26.69 -4.51 8.61
CA SER A 77 27.48 -5.73 8.40
C SER A 77 28.94 -5.31 8.28
N ASN A 78 29.70 -5.50 9.37
CA ASN A 78 31.15 -5.42 9.34
C ASN A 78 31.68 -6.49 8.37
N TYR A 79 32.19 -6.04 7.23
CA TYR A 79 33.20 -6.74 6.43
C TYR A 79 34.43 -5.85 6.37
#